data_AF-A0A090WLG3-F1
#
_entry.id   AF-A0A090WLG3-F1
#
_cell.length_a   1.000
_cell.length_b   1.000
_cell.length_c   1.000
_cell.angle_alpha   90.00
_cell.angle_beta   90.00
_cell.angle_gamma   90.00
#
_symmetry.space_group_name_H-M   'P 1'
#
loop_
_entity.id
_entity.type
_entity.pdbx_description
1 polymer ?
#
loop_
_entity_poly.entity_id
_entity_poly.type
_entity_poly.pdbx_seq_one_letter_code
_entity_poly.pdbx_strand_id
1 'polypeptide(L)'
;MCVSEGANMPSTKKAIAEFHKAKILFAPGKASNAGGVATSGLEMTQNSLRYKWTREEVDKKLKEIMADIHESCTEYGKEEDGYIDYVKGANIAGFVKVADAMLAQGVV
;
A
#
# COMPACT_ATOMS: atom_id res chain seq x y z
N MET A 1 -15.60 6.13 -10.59
CA MET A 1 -14.86 5.13 -11.40
C MET A 1 -13.42 5.10 -10.91
N CYS A 2 -12.80 3.92 -10.78
CA CYS A 2 -11.41 3.79 -10.32
C CYS A 2 -10.67 2.68 -11.10
N VAL A 3 -9.33 2.74 -11.06
CA VAL A 3 -8.41 1.74 -11.60
C VAL A 3 -7.50 1.28 -10.46
N SER A 4 -7.29 -0.03 -10.33
CA SER A 4 -6.46 -0.63 -9.28
C SER A 4 -5.54 -1.68 -9.90
N GLU A 5 -4.23 -1.55 -9.69
CA GLU A 5 -3.24 -2.41 -10.33
C GLU A 5 -3.02 -3.73 -9.57
N GLY A 6 -3.51 -4.84 -10.13
CA GLY A 6 -3.21 -6.17 -9.59
C GLY A 6 -1.79 -6.67 -9.88
N ALA A 7 -1.19 -6.23 -10.99
CA ALA A 7 0.17 -6.60 -11.39
C ALA A 7 1.21 -5.55 -10.96
N ASN A 8 2.50 -5.86 -11.14
CA ASN A 8 3.58 -4.91 -10.84
C ASN A 8 3.81 -3.94 -12.01
N MET A 9 3.41 -2.68 -11.80
CA MET A 9 3.52 -1.58 -12.78
C MET A 9 2.95 -1.90 -14.18
N PRO A 10 1.69 -2.40 -14.30
CA PRO A 10 1.08 -2.67 -15.61
C PRO A 10 0.77 -1.39 -16.40
N SER A 11 0.52 -0.26 -15.74
CA SER A 11 0.19 1.00 -16.40
C SER A 11 1.44 1.77 -16.76
N THR A 12 1.51 2.30 -17.99
CA THR A 12 2.60 3.21 -18.36
C THR A 12 2.40 4.57 -17.70
N LYS A 13 3.49 5.34 -17.54
CA LYS A 13 3.43 6.72 -17.01
C LYS A 13 2.43 7.61 -17.77
N LYS A 14 2.32 7.43 -19.09
CA LYS A 14 1.35 8.16 -19.93
C LYS A 14 -0.09 7.80 -19.55
N ALA A 15 -0.40 6.52 -19.36
CA ALA A 15 -1.73 6.08 -18.93
C ALA A 15 -2.09 6.66 -17.55
N ILE A 16 -1.15 6.62 -16.60
CA ILE A 16 -1.33 7.18 -15.25
C ILE A 16 -1.64 8.68 -15.32
N ALA A 17 -0.90 9.44 -16.13
CA ALA A 17 -1.15 10.87 -16.33
C ALA A 17 -2.57 11.16 -16.88
N GLU A 18 -3.06 10.36 -17.83
CA GLU A 18 -4.42 10.49 -18.35
C GLU A 18 -5.47 10.15 -17.28
N PHE A 19 -5.23 9.14 -16.42
CA PHE A 19 -6.13 8.84 -15.29
C PHE A 19 -6.23 10.02 -14.32
N HIS A 20 -5.11 10.63 -13.94
CA HIS A 20 -5.10 11.83 -13.08
C HIS A 20 -5.80 13.01 -13.73
N LYS A 21 -5.55 13.27 -15.02
CA LYS A 21 -6.18 14.35 -15.78
C LYS A 21 -7.71 14.18 -15.84
N ALA A 22 -8.17 12.94 -16.00
CA ALA A 22 -9.58 12.59 -15.98
C ALA A 22 -10.18 12.51 -14.56
N LYS A 23 -9.41 12.79 -13.50
CA LYS A 23 -9.79 12.65 -12.09
C LYS A 23 -10.33 11.25 -11.76
N ILE A 24 -9.82 10.22 -12.45
CA ILE A 24 -10.08 8.81 -12.13
C ILE A 24 -9.16 8.42 -10.97
N LEU A 25 -9.73 7.87 -9.89
CA LEU A 25 -8.94 7.35 -8.79
C LEU A 25 -8.08 6.18 -9.28
N PHE A 26 -6.77 6.30 -9.13
CA PHE A 26 -5.79 5.31 -9.58
C PHE A 26 -5.00 4.78 -8.39
N ALA A 27 -5.17 3.50 -8.04
CA ALA A 27 -4.43 2.85 -6.97
C ALA A 27 -3.19 2.12 -7.55
N PRO A 28 -1.96 2.52 -7.16
CA PRO A 28 -0.73 1.92 -7.69
C PRO A 28 -0.52 0.49 -7.18
N GLY A 29 0.19 -0.34 -7.95
CA GLY A 29 0.44 -1.74 -7.62
C GLY A 29 1.05 -1.93 -6.23
N LYS A 30 2.07 -1.14 -5.89
CA LYS A 30 2.77 -1.18 -4.59
C LYS A 30 1.87 -1.09 -3.35
N ALA A 31 0.66 -0.54 -3.49
CA ALA A 31 -0.35 -0.47 -2.43
C ALA A 31 -1.45 -1.51 -2.66
N SER A 32 -2.04 -1.52 -3.87
CA SER A 32 -3.22 -2.34 -4.18
C SER A 32 -2.95 -3.85 -4.24
N ASN A 33 -1.74 -4.28 -4.61
CA ASN A 33 -1.36 -5.69 -4.68
C ASN A 33 -0.49 -6.15 -3.48
N ALA A 34 -0.27 -5.27 -2.50
CA ALA A 34 0.59 -5.52 -1.33
C ALA A 34 0.09 -6.68 -0.45
N GLY A 35 -1.16 -7.10 -0.60
CA GLY A 35 -1.76 -8.21 0.15
C GLY A 35 -0.98 -9.52 0.05
N GLY A 36 -0.31 -9.80 -1.08
CA GLY A 36 0.54 -10.99 -1.21
C GLY A 36 1.77 -10.96 -0.29
N VAL A 37 2.42 -9.81 -0.18
CA VAL A 37 3.57 -9.62 0.74
C VAL A 37 3.08 -9.59 2.19
N ALA A 38 1.95 -8.94 2.45
CA ALA A 38 1.34 -8.89 3.79
C ALA A 38 1.02 -10.30 4.32
N THR A 39 0.37 -11.14 3.51
CA THR A 39 0.07 -12.53 3.88
C THR A 39 1.32 -13.38 4.06
N SER A 40 2.39 -13.12 3.30
CA SER A 40 3.71 -13.74 3.54
C SER A 40 4.29 -13.33 4.91
N GLY A 41 4.10 -12.08 5.33
CA GLY A 41 4.44 -11.61 6.68
C GLY A 41 3.63 -12.31 7.79
N LEU A 42 2.34 -12.53 7.55
CA LEU A 42 1.48 -13.30 8.45
C LEU A 42 1.92 -14.76 8.53
N GLU A 43 2.38 -15.37 7.44
CA GLU A 43 2.94 -16.72 7.41
C GLU A 43 4.21 -16.80 8.29
N MET A 44 5.15 -15.86 8.14
CA MET A 44 6.35 -15.80 8.97
C MET A 44 6.03 -15.68 10.47
N THR A 45 4.97 -14.95 10.81
CA THR A 45 4.48 -14.81 12.20
C THR A 45 3.93 -16.12 12.73
N GLN A 46 3.06 -16.80 11.97
CA GLN A 46 2.52 -18.11 12.32
C GLN A 46 3.64 -19.16 12.52
N ASN A 47 4.66 -19.15 11.65
CA ASN A 47 5.82 -20.03 11.77
C ASN A 47 6.60 -19.77 13.06
N SER A 48 6.83 -18.49 13.41
CA SER A 48 7.51 -18.10 14.65
C SER A 48 6.71 -18.50 15.90
N LEU A 49 5.38 -18.38 15.85
CA LEU A 49 4.46 -18.77 16.92
C LEU A 49 4.21 -20.29 17.00
N ARG A 50 4.55 -21.04 15.95
CA ARG A 50 4.18 -22.46 15.74
C ARG A 50 2.68 -22.70 15.86
N TYR A 51 1.88 -21.72 15.48
CA TYR A 51 0.43 -21.74 15.55
C TYR A 51 -0.16 -21.29 14.23
N LYS A 52 -1.14 -22.05 13.72
CA LYS A 52 -1.83 -21.74 12.47
C LYS A 52 -3.15 -21.07 12.78
N TRP A 53 -3.38 -19.93 12.15
CA TRP A 53 -4.65 -19.23 12.18
C TRP A 53 -5.66 -19.85 11.22
N THR A 54 -6.94 -19.67 11.51
CA THR A 54 -8.00 -20.01 10.55
C THR A 54 -7.97 -19.05 9.35
N ARG A 55 -8.69 -19.41 8.29
CA ARG A 55 -8.85 -18.54 7.12
C ARG A 55 -9.46 -17.20 7.49
N GLU A 56 -10.44 -17.19 8.39
CA GLU A 56 -11.16 -16.00 8.84
C GLU A 56 -10.24 -15.07 9.63
N GLU A 57 -9.38 -15.63 10.48
CA GLU A 57 -8.38 -14.86 11.23
C GLU A 57 -7.34 -14.21 10.29
N VAL A 58 -6.85 -14.95 9.28
CA VAL A 58 -5.93 -14.41 8.26
C VAL A 58 -6.61 -13.32 7.44
N ASP A 59 -7.85 -13.55 6.99
CA ASP A 59 -8.61 -12.58 6.20
C ASP A 59 -8.90 -11.29 6.99
N LYS A 60 -9.24 -11.41 8.28
CA LYS A 60 -9.42 -10.24 9.16
C LYS A 60 -8.14 -9.41 9.24
N LYS A 61 -7.01 -10.05 9.52
CA LYS A 61 -5.70 -9.38 9.59
C LYS A 61 -5.30 -8.76 8.27
N LEU A 62 -5.54 -9.44 7.15
CA LEU A 62 -5.26 -8.91 5.83
C LEU A 62 -6.12 -7.65 5.54
N LYS A 63 -7.40 -7.67 5.90
CA LYS A 63 -8.29 -6.50 5.74
C LYS A 63 -7.82 -5.31 6.58
N GLU A 64 -7.38 -5.55 7.82
CA GLU A 64 -6.77 -4.53 8.67
C GLU A 64 -5.52 -3.93 7.99
N ILE A 65 -4.58 -4.77 7.54
CA ILE A 65 -3.36 -4.30 6.86
C ILE A 65 -3.68 -3.50 5.59
N MET A 66 -4.62 -3.95 4.77
CA MET A 66 -5.00 -3.23 3.55
C MET A 66 -5.72 -1.90 3.86
N ALA A 67 -6.47 -1.83 4.95
CA ALA A 67 -7.08 -0.59 5.43
C ALA A 67 -6.00 0.41 5.90
N ASP A 68 -4.99 -0.05 6.64
CA ASP A 68 -3.88 0.79 7.09
C ASP A 68 -3.07 1.34 5.90
N ILE A 69 -2.83 0.52 4.87
CA ILE A 69 -2.19 0.94 3.63
C ILE A 69 -3.02 2.00 2.92
N HIS A 70 -4.35 1.81 2.85
CA HIS A 70 -5.26 2.77 2.26
C HIS A 70 -5.25 4.10 3.01
N GLU A 71 -5.39 4.07 4.33
CA GLU A 71 -5.36 5.26 5.20
C GLU A 71 -4.06 6.05 5.01
N SER A 72 -2.92 5.36 5.05
CA SER A 72 -1.61 5.99 4.78
C SER A 72 -1.56 6.65 3.41
N CYS A 73 -2.06 5.99 2.36
CA CYS A 73 -2.10 6.59 1.02
C CYS A 73 -3.00 7.83 0.99
N THR A 74 -4.12 7.83 1.70
CA THR A 74 -5.01 8.98 1.77
C THR A 74 -4.40 10.13 2.56
N GLU A 75 -3.70 9.87 3.66
CA GLU A 75 -3.05 10.89 4.49
C GLU A 75 -1.99 11.65 3.71
N TYR A 76 -1.07 10.93 3.06
CA TYR A 76 0.04 11.55 2.33
C TYR A 76 -0.32 11.99 0.90
N GLY A 77 -1.42 11.48 0.37
CA GLY A 77 -1.86 11.71 -1.02
C GLY A 77 -3.00 12.72 -1.18
N LYS A 78 -3.60 13.21 -0.09
CA LYS A 78 -4.71 14.16 -0.15
C LYS A 78 -4.21 15.54 -0.60
N GLU A 79 -4.83 16.05 -1.65
CA GLU A 79 -4.62 17.40 -2.18
C GLU A 79 -5.61 18.39 -1.56
N GLU A 80 -5.34 19.69 -1.73
CA GLU A 80 -6.16 20.78 -1.17
C GLU A 80 -7.61 20.77 -1.69
N ASP A 81 -7.84 20.30 -2.92
CA ASP A 81 -9.16 20.18 -3.53
C ASP A 81 -9.93 18.92 -3.08
N GLY A 82 -9.35 18.12 -2.18
CA GLY A 82 -9.91 16.88 -1.68
C GLY A 82 -9.70 15.68 -2.61
N TYR A 83 -9.05 15.85 -3.76
CA TYR A 83 -8.61 14.74 -4.60
C TYR A 83 -7.50 13.94 -3.88
N ILE A 84 -7.45 12.63 -4.10
CA ILE A 84 -6.43 11.76 -3.51
C ILE A 84 -5.55 11.21 -4.62
N ASP A 85 -4.29 11.64 -4.61
CA ASP A 85 -3.23 11.04 -5.40
C ASP A 85 -2.59 9.86 -4.64
N TYR A 86 -3.12 8.66 -4.88
CA TYR A 86 -2.60 7.44 -4.27
C TYR A 86 -1.18 7.08 -4.73
N VAL A 87 -0.70 7.58 -5.87
CA VAL A 87 0.69 7.35 -6.32
C VAL A 87 1.64 8.14 -5.44
N LYS A 88 1.33 9.43 -5.23
CA LYS A 88 2.05 10.30 -4.29
C LYS A 88 1.97 9.75 -2.87
N GLY A 89 0.76 9.43 -2.39
CA GLY A 89 0.53 8.91 -1.05
C GLY A 89 1.32 7.63 -0.76
N ALA A 90 1.23 6.62 -1.64
CA ALA A 90 1.94 5.35 -1.45
C ALA A 90 3.48 5.52 -1.47
N ASN A 91 4.00 6.43 -2.28
CA ASN A 91 5.44 6.71 -2.33
C ASN A 91 5.94 7.39 -1.06
N ILE A 92 5.25 8.45 -0.61
CA ILE A 92 5.66 9.21 0.56
C ILE A 92 5.52 8.35 1.81
N ALA A 93 4.39 7.66 2.00
CA ALA A 93 4.17 6.78 3.15
C ALA A 93 5.26 5.70 3.26
N GLY A 94 5.57 5.01 2.15
CA GLY A 94 6.61 3.99 2.12
C GLY A 94 8.00 4.55 2.38
N PHE A 95 8.30 5.74 1.82
CA PHE A 95 9.58 6.40 2.00
C PHE A 95 9.79 6.86 3.45
N VAL A 96 8.84 7.58 4.03
CA VAL A 96 8.92 8.12 5.41
C VAL A 96 9.18 6.99 6.40
N LYS A 97 8.41 5.89 6.29
CA LYS A 97 8.59 4.72 7.18
C LYS A 97 10.00 4.14 7.14
N VAL A 98 10.60 4.05 5.94
CA VAL A 98 11.97 3.53 5.79
C VAL A 98 13.00 4.56 6.26
N ALA A 99 12.82 5.83 5.89
CA ALA A 99 13.72 6.92 6.28
C ALA A 99 13.80 7.07 7.80
N ASP A 100 12.66 7.05 8.50
CA ASP A 100 12.61 7.14 9.96
C ASP A 100 13.32 5.95 10.62
N ALA A 101 13.14 4.74 10.09
CA ALA A 101 13.83 3.55 10.57
C ALA A 101 15.36 3.64 10.34
N MET A 102 15.80 4.15 9.19
CA MET A 102 17.22 4.36 8.90
C MET A 102 17.83 5.40 9.84
N LEU A 103 17.15 6.53 10.06
CA LEU A 103 17.60 7.57 11.00
C LEU A 103 17.72 7.03 12.43
N ALA A 104 16.76 6.19 12.86
CA ALA A 104 16.79 5.57 14.18
C ALA A 104 17.93 4.55 14.37
N GLN A 105 18.35 3.88 13.30
CA GLN A 105 19.47 2.92 13.32
C GLN A 105 20.84 3.59 13.21
N GLY A 106 20.90 4.88 12.83
CA GLY A 106 22.15 5.62 12.66
C GLY A 106 22.90 5.24 11.39
N VAL A 107 24.19 5.60 11.32
CA VAL A 107 25.06 5.23 10.20
C VAL A 107 25.63 3.84 10.46
N VAL A 108 25.13 2.85 9.73
CA VAL A 108 25.52 1.42 9.79
C VAL A 108 26.13 0.94 8.49
#